data_AF-A0A327NS86-F1
#
_entry.id   AF-A0A327NS86-F1
#
_cell.length_a   1.000
_cell.length_b   1.000
_cell.length_c   1.000
_cell.angle_alpha   90.00
_cell.angle_beta   90.00
_cell.angle_gamma   90.00
#
_symmetry.space_group_name_H-M   'P 1'
#
loop_
_entity.id
_entity.type
_entity.pdbx_description
1 polymer ?
#
loop_
_entity_poly.entity_id
_entity_poly.type
_entity_poly.pdbx_seq_one_letter_code
_entity_poly.pdbx_strand_id
1 'polypeptide(L)'
;MKNVLILMLGLVASTASFAHSVTTQPTAAQTRLVMTTEHKIKLYVQPLQTKARLAIQDTNGRSVYTSTVALQKGLSQQFDVSGLGAGTYHLTIATGTETLTKTFVVQANPNESFVVQES
;
A
#
# COMPACT_ATOMS: atom_id res chain seq x y z
N MET A 1 18.69 59.33 -20.07
CA MET A 1 18.21 58.00 -20.52
C MET A 1 18.91 56.98 -19.63
N LYS A 2 18.33 56.58 -18.49
CA LYS A 2 17.50 55.37 -18.26
C LYS A 2 18.20 54.06 -18.67
N ASN A 3 18.72 53.32 -17.68
CA ASN A 3 18.39 51.91 -17.39
C ASN A 3 19.31 51.34 -16.30
N VAL A 4 18.82 51.35 -15.05
CA VAL A 4 19.37 50.54 -13.97
C VAL A 4 18.68 49.18 -14.03
N LEU A 5 19.43 48.11 -14.29
CA LEU A 5 18.93 46.73 -14.29
C LEU A 5 19.34 46.09 -12.95
N ILE A 6 18.41 46.05 -12.00
CA ILE A 6 18.59 45.30 -10.75
C ILE A 6 18.21 43.85 -11.04
N LEU A 7 19.21 42.97 -11.11
CA LEU A 7 19.00 41.52 -11.10
C LEU A 7 18.57 41.12 -9.67
N MET A 8 17.25 40.99 -9.47
CA MET A 8 16.70 40.25 -8.34
C MET A 8 16.93 38.76 -8.58
N LEU A 9 18.04 38.21 -8.08
CA LEU A 9 18.21 36.76 -7.92
C LEU A 9 17.26 36.31 -6.79
N GLY A 10 16.03 35.98 -7.17
CA GLY A 10 15.03 35.41 -6.28
C GLY A 10 15.47 34.05 -5.74
N LEU A 11 15.45 33.94 -4.40
CA LEU A 11 15.67 32.72 -3.64
C LEU A 11 14.76 31.58 -4.10
N VAL A 12 15.35 30.39 -4.29
CA VAL A 12 14.65 29.14 -3.95
C VAL A 12 15.60 28.31 -3.11
N ALA A 13 15.51 28.50 -1.79
CA ALA A 13 16.03 27.51 -0.86
C ALA A 13 15.05 26.33 -0.89
N SER A 14 15.31 25.37 -1.78
CA SER A 14 14.58 24.11 -1.85
C SER A 14 14.81 23.35 -0.55
N THR A 15 13.90 23.49 0.41
CA THR A 15 13.87 22.61 1.57
C THR A 15 13.39 21.24 1.10
N ALA A 16 14.32 20.40 0.66
CA ALA A 16 14.06 18.99 0.46
C ALA A 16 13.76 18.37 1.82
N SER A 17 12.47 18.19 2.13
CA SER A 17 12.04 17.40 3.28
C SER A 17 12.19 15.93 2.91
N PHE A 18 13.35 15.33 3.22
CA PHE A 18 13.46 13.88 3.20
C PHE A 18 12.57 13.33 4.32
N ALA A 19 11.53 12.59 3.94
CA ALA A 19 10.74 11.82 4.91
C ALA A 19 11.71 10.94 5.70
N HIS A 20 11.82 11.19 7.00
CA HIS A 20 12.64 10.41 7.91
C HIS A 20 12.02 9.02 8.04
N SER A 21 12.44 8.10 7.18
CA SER A 21 12.12 6.68 7.32
C SER A 21 12.88 6.18 8.54
N VAL A 22 12.23 6.19 9.70
CA VAL A 22 12.72 5.49 10.89
C VAL A 22 12.88 4.02 10.49
N THR A 23 14.11 3.60 10.23
CA THR A 23 14.47 2.19 10.13
C THR A 23 14.64 1.66 11.55
N THR A 24 13.55 1.56 12.29
CA THR A 24 13.48 0.56 13.36
C THR A 24 13.51 -0.79 12.66
N GLN A 25 14.42 -1.66 13.12
CA GLN A 25 14.48 -3.07 12.75
C GLN A 25 13.05 -3.61 12.64
N PRO A 26 12.58 -4.04 11.46
CA PRO A 26 11.16 -4.22 11.27
C PRO A 26 10.69 -5.32 12.20
N THR A 27 9.51 -5.10 12.78
CA THR A 27 8.63 -6.09 13.39
C THR A 27 8.17 -7.14 12.34
N ALA A 28 9.05 -7.52 11.41
CA ALA A 28 8.84 -8.40 10.25
C ALA A 28 8.44 -9.82 10.66
N ALA A 29 8.66 -10.21 11.92
CA ALA A 29 8.27 -11.51 12.47
C ALA A 29 6.77 -11.62 12.84
N GLN A 30 6.02 -10.51 12.89
CA GLN A 30 4.65 -10.52 13.46
C GLN A 30 3.53 -10.60 12.43
N THR A 31 3.85 -10.72 11.14
CA THR A 31 2.86 -10.68 10.07
C THR A 31 3.07 -11.74 9.01
N ARG A 32 2.00 -12.48 8.72
CA ARG A 32 1.99 -13.53 7.70
C ARG A 32 0.84 -13.28 6.73
N LEU A 33 1.17 -13.23 5.44
CA LEU A 33 0.19 -13.19 4.36
C LEU A 33 0.22 -14.54 3.65
N VAL A 34 -0.96 -15.12 3.44
CA VAL A 34 -1.11 -16.44 2.81
C VAL A 34 -2.13 -16.32 1.69
N MET A 35 -1.78 -16.80 0.50
CA MET A 35 -2.75 -17.03 -0.57
C MET A 35 -3.48 -18.33 -0.28
N THR A 36 -4.80 -18.33 -0.34
CA THR A 36 -5.62 -19.55 -0.25
C THR A 36 -6.16 -19.91 -1.64
N THR A 37 -6.81 -21.06 -1.74
CA THR A 37 -7.61 -21.40 -2.93
C THR A 37 -8.67 -20.33 -3.18
N GLU A 38 -9.14 -20.21 -4.43
CA GLU A 38 -10.29 -19.36 -4.82
C GLU A 38 -10.08 -17.84 -4.67
N HIS A 39 -8.94 -17.29 -5.11
CA HIS A 39 -8.73 -15.82 -5.13
C HIS A 39 -8.93 -15.13 -3.77
N LYS A 40 -8.46 -15.78 -2.70
CA LYS A 40 -8.56 -15.28 -1.34
C LYS A 40 -7.18 -15.14 -0.73
N ILE A 41 -6.96 -14.09 0.05
CA ILE A 41 -5.76 -13.91 0.85
C ILE A 41 -6.12 -13.82 2.33
N LYS A 42 -5.29 -14.42 3.19
CA LYS A 42 -5.43 -14.35 4.64
C LYS A 42 -4.24 -13.61 5.24
N LEU A 43 -4.54 -12.51 5.94
CA LEU A 43 -3.60 -11.74 6.72
C LEU A 43 -3.68 -12.16 8.19
N TYR A 44 -2.54 -12.52 8.75
CA TYR A 44 -2.35 -12.75 10.17
C TYR A 44 -1.41 -11.70 10.74
N VAL A 45 -1.80 -11.06 11.84
CA VAL A 45 -0.99 -10.12 12.61
C VAL A 45 -1.02 -10.56 14.07
N GLN A 46 0.14 -10.67 14.70
CA GLN A 46 0.21 -10.98 16.13
C GLN A 46 -0.37 -9.84 16.99
N PRO A 47 -0.78 -10.12 18.23
CA PRO A 47 -1.25 -9.08 19.14
C PRO A 47 -0.24 -7.95 19.34
N LEU A 48 -0.71 -6.72 19.14
CA LEU A 48 0.06 -5.50 19.32
C LEU A 48 -0.85 -4.42 19.93
N GLN A 49 -0.39 -3.75 20.99
CA GLN A 49 -1.18 -2.77 21.74
C GLN A 49 -1.31 -1.43 20.99
N THR A 50 -1.87 -1.45 19.77
CA THR A 50 -2.03 -0.28 18.91
C THR A 50 -3.20 -0.44 17.94
N LYS A 51 -3.52 0.64 17.22
CA LYS A 51 -4.38 0.60 16.03
C LYS A 51 -3.50 0.63 14.78
N ALA A 52 -3.96 -0.04 13.73
CA ALA A 52 -3.29 -0.02 12.44
C ALA A 52 -4.26 0.38 11.33
N ARG A 53 -3.75 1.09 10.35
CA ARG A 53 -4.42 1.33 9.07
C ARG A 53 -3.97 0.24 8.10
N LEU A 54 -4.93 -0.55 7.65
CA LEU A 54 -4.77 -1.50 6.56
C LEU A 54 -5.14 -0.82 5.25
N ALA A 55 -4.35 -1.07 4.20
CA ALA A 55 -4.75 -0.72 2.85
C ALA A 55 -4.27 -1.78 1.86
N ILE A 56 -5.06 -2.02 0.82
CA ILE A 56 -4.63 -2.75 -0.38
C ILE A 56 -4.60 -1.73 -1.50
N GLN A 57 -3.47 -1.64 -2.17
CA GLN A 57 -3.18 -0.66 -3.22
C GLN A 57 -2.71 -1.36 -4.48
N ASP A 58 -3.09 -0.84 -5.65
CA ASP A 58 -2.49 -1.26 -6.92
C ASP A 58 -1.08 -0.68 -7.09
N THR A 59 -0.40 -1.00 -8.19
CA THR A 59 0.94 -0.48 -8.50
C THR A 59 0.99 1.04 -8.71
N ASN A 60 -0.15 1.68 -8.96
CA ASN A 60 -0.26 3.12 -9.12
C ASN A 60 -0.49 3.83 -7.77
N GLY A 61 -0.53 3.07 -6.65
CA GLY A 61 -0.82 3.59 -5.32
C GLY A 61 -2.31 3.88 -5.09
N ARG A 62 -3.21 3.47 -6.00
CA ARG A 62 -4.64 3.62 -5.80
C ARG A 62 -5.13 2.58 -4.80
N SER A 63 -5.74 3.04 -3.71
CA SER A 63 -6.31 2.14 -2.72
C SER A 63 -7.59 1.50 -3.24
N VAL A 64 -7.63 0.16 -3.24
CA VAL A 64 -8.83 -0.65 -3.53
C VAL A 64 -9.52 -1.11 -2.24
N TYR A 65 -8.80 -1.09 -1.12
CA TYR A 65 -9.33 -1.33 0.21
C TYR A 65 -8.63 -0.43 1.23
N THR A 66 -9.37 0.07 2.22
CA THR A 66 -8.80 0.72 3.42
C THR A 66 -9.63 0.39 4.64
N SER A 67 -8.98 0.14 5.78
CA SER A 67 -9.66 0.01 7.06
C SER A 67 -8.75 0.40 8.21
N THR A 68 -9.34 0.79 9.34
CA THR A 68 -8.62 0.98 10.60
C THR A 68 -9.03 -0.13 11.55
N VAL A 69 -8.05 -0.89 12.03
CA VAL A 69 -8.27 -2.05 12.90
C VAL A 69 -7.52 -1.89 14.22
N ALA A 70 -8.08 -2.49 15.27
CA ALA A 70 -7.45 -2.54 16.58
C ALA A 70 -6.67 -3.88 16.68
N LEU A 71 -5.37 -3.84 17.00
CA LEU A 71 -4.50 -5.02 16.98
C LEU A 71 -4.27 -5.64 18.37
N GLN A 72 -4.95 -5.18 19.43
CA GLN A 72 -4.66 -5.57 20.82
C GLN A 72 -4.80 -7.09 21.05
N LYS A 73 -5.62 -7.78 20.25
CA LYS A 73 -5.82 -9.24 20.28
C LYS A 73 -5.23 -9.96 19.07
N GLY A 74 -4.45 -9.24 18.25
CA GLY A 74 -4.00 -9.68 16.93
C GLY A 74 -5.11 -9.52 15.90
N LEU A 75 -4.80 -9.95 14.67
CA LEU A 75 -5.73 -9.90 13.55
C LEU A 75 -5.63 -11.20 12.75
N SER A 76 -6.77 -11.73 12.35
CA SER A 76 -6.88 -12.75 11.30
C SER A 76 -7.99 -12.29 10.36
N GLN A 77 -7.61 -11.78 9.18
CA GLN A 77 -8.54 -11.21 8.22
C GLN A 77 -8.38 -11.87 6.86
N GLN A 78 -9.49 -12.31 6.28
CA GLN A 78 -9.55 -12.82 4.92
C GLN A 78 -10.07 -11.72 3.99
N PHE A 79 -9.46 -11.62 2.81
CA PHE A 79 -9.91 -10.73 1.74
C PHE A 79 -10.26 -11.59 0.53
N ASP A 80 -11.40 -11.29 -0.06
CA ASP A 80 -11.77 -11.79 -1.38
C ASP A 80 -11.19 -10.83 -2.42
N VAL A 81 -10.30 -11.33 -3.28
CA VAL A 81 -9.64 -10.55 -4.35
C VAL A 81 -10.15 -10.95 -5.74
N SER A 82 -11.23 -11.72 -5.82
CA SER A 82 -11.84 -12.13 -7.10
C SER A 82 -12.31 -10.96 -7.96
N GLY A 83 -12.73 -9.85 -7.34
CA GLY A 83 -13.13 -8.63 -8.04
C GLY A 83 -11.97 -7.73 -8.47
N LEU A 84 -10.71 -8.10 -8.18
CA LEU A 84 -9.54 -7.32 -8.57
C LEU A 84 -9.06 -7.77 -9.95
N GLY A 85 -8.71 -6.80 -10.80
CA GLY A 85 -8.06 -7.09 -12.08
C GLY A 85 -6.69 -7.72 -11.88
N ALA A 86 -6.24 -8.49 -12.88
CA ALA A 86 -4.90 -9.06 -12.88
C ALA A 86 -3.83 -7.97 -12.71
N GLY A 87 -2.86 -8.21 -11.83
CA GLY A 87 -1.84 -7.21 -11.50
C GLY A 87 -1.14 -7.48 -10.18
N THR A 88 -0.18 -6.61 -9.87
CA THR A 88 0.53 -6.62 -8.59
C THR A 88 -0.16 -5.67 -7.62
N TYR A 89 -0.30 -6.11 -6.37
CA TYR A 89 -0.92 -5.33 -5.31
C TYR A 89 -0.05 -5.32 -4.06
N HIS A 90 -0.18 -4.23 -3.31
CA HIS A 90 0.52 -4.01 -2.05
C HIS A 90 -0.49 -3.95 -0.90
N LEU A 91 -0.37 -4.87 0.05
CA LEU A 91 -1.06 -4.80 1.33
C LEU A 91 -0.15 -4.07 2.33
N THR A 92 -0.56 -2.90 2.77
CA THR A 92 0.16 -2.09 3.75
C THR A 92 -0.53 -2.14 5.10
N ILE A 93 0.25 -2.32 6.16
CA ILE A 93 -0.16 -2.19 7.56
C ILE A 93 0.65 -1.04 8.15
N ALA A 94 0.00 0.11 8.34
CA ALA A 94 0.61 1.28 8.94
C ALA A 94 0.15 1.44 10.39
N THR A 95 1.08 1.37 11.32
CA THR A 95 0.91 1.81 12.70
C THR A 95 1.44 3.24 12.83
N GLY A 96 1.24 3.89 13.99
CA GLY A 96 1.73 5.26 14.20
C GLY A 96 3.25 5.42 14.05
N THR A 97 4.02 4.33 14.12
CA THR A 97 5.49 4.36 14.10
C THR A 97 6.10 3.62 12.91
N GLU A 98 5.37 2.69 12.29
CA GLU A 98 5.92 1.80 11.26
C GLU A 98 4.91 1.54 10.16
N THR A 99 5.40 1.40 8.92
CA THR A 99 4.60 0.87 7.82
C THR A 99 5.26 -0.39 7.28
N LEU A 100 4.48 -1.46 7.28
CA LEU A 100 4.87 -2.74 6.69
C LEU A 100 4.12 -2.94 5.38
N THR A 101 4.83 -3.41 4.36
CA THR A 101 4.23 -3.73 3.05
C THR A 101 4.44 -5.21 2.72
N LYS A 102 3.37 -5.88 2.28
CA LYS A 102 3.39 -7.23 1.71
C LYS A 102 2.89 -7.15 0.27
N THR A 103 3.57 -7.79 -0.65
CA THR A 103 3.20 -7.81 -2.07
C THR A 103 2.53 -9.13 -2.42
N PHE A 104 1.47 -9.07 -3.22
CA PHE A 104 0.85 -10.25 -3.81
C PHE A 104 0.45 -9.97 -5.27
N VAL A 105 0.27 -11.03 -6.05
CA VAL A 105 -0.07 -10.93 -7.47
C VAL A 105 -1.42 -11.61 -7.69
N VAL A 106 -2.33 -10.91 -8.36
CA VAL A 106 -3.55 -11.48 -8.92
C VAL A 106 -3.24 -11.84 -10.37
N GLN A 107 -3.38 -13.11 -10.71
CA GLN A 107 -3.14 -13.59 -12.08
C GLN A 107 -4.46 -13.60 -12.85
N ALA A 108 -4.41 -13.24 -14.14
CA ALA A 108 -5.55 -13.43 -15.02
C ALA A 108 -5.84 -14.93 -15.14
N ASN A 109 -7.11 -15.32 -15.05
CA ASN A 109 -7.49 -16.68 -15.36
C ASN A 109 -7.61 -16.82 -16.88
N PRO A 110 -6.72 -17.57 -17.56
CA PRO A 110 -6.77 -17.70 -19.02
C PRO A 110 -8.04 -18.41 -19.53
N ASN A 111 -8.83 -18.99 -18.63
CA ASN A 111 -10.10 -19.68 -18.94
C ASN A 111 -11.35 -18.82 -18.72
N GLU A 112 -11.23 -17.54 -18.34
CA GLU A 112 -12.38 -16.62 -18.40
C GLU A 112 -12.68 -16.29 -19.87
N SER A 113 -13.86 -16.69 -20.35
CA SER A 113 -14.31 -16.39 -21.71
C SER A 113 -14.32 -14.89 -21.98
N PHE A 114 -13.58 -14.45 -22.99
CA PHE A 114 -13.68 -13.10 -23.52
C PHE A 114 -14.82 -13.04 -24.54
N VAL A 115 -15.76 -12.10 -24.36
CA VAL A 115 -16.77 -11.79 -25.39
C VAL A 115 -16.18 -10.72 -26.31
N VAL A 116 -15.98 -11.06 -27.58
CA VAL A 116 -15.67 -10.06 -28.61
C VAL A 116 -16.97 -9.37 -28.98
N GLN A 117 -17.06 -8.07 -28.72
CA GLN A 117 -18.18 -7.25 -29.17
C GLN A 117 -17.80 -6.62 -30.51
N GLU A 118 -18.46 -7.05 -31.57
CA GLU A 118 -18.34 -6.38 -32.87
C GLU A 118 -19.18 -5.11 -32.88
N SER A 119 -18.58 -4.03 -33.39
CA SER A 119 -19.17 -2.69 -33.52
C SER A 119 -19.97 -2.53 -34.79
#